data_AF-A0AA95MVT1-F1
#
_entry.id   AF-A0AA95MVT1-F1
#
_cell.length_a   1.000
_cell.length_b   1.000
_cell.length_c   1.000
_cell.angle_alpha   90.00
_cell.angle_beta   90.00
_cell.angle_gamma   90.00
#
_symmetry.space_group_name_H-M   'P 1'
#
loop_
_entity.id
_entity.type
_entity.pdbx_description
1 polymer ?
#
loop_
_entity_poly.entity_id
_entity_poly.type
_entity_poly.pdbx_seq_one_letter_code
_entity_poly.pdbx_strand_id
1 'polypeptide(L)' 'MNTEIDLFQLAQDYANTRHNGQLTIMKFSGKWKACFGTPWSENIREDISKMVEGNTLEACLLKLLKDPVKF' A
#
# COMPACT_ATOMS: atom_id res chain seq x y z
N MET A 1 10.99 -19.52 -1.20
CA MET A 1 10.42 -18.32 -0.56
C MET A 1 9.39 -17.74 -1.50
N ASN A 2 8.28 -17.25 -0.96
CA ASN A 2 7.23 -16.62 -1.76
C ASN A 2 7.38 -15.10 -1.60
N THR A 3 7.95 -14.46 -2.62
CA THR A 3 8.30 -13.03 -2.62
C THR A 3 7.13 -12.13 -2.22
N GLU A 4 5.91 -12.48 -2.62
CA GLU A 4 4.72 -11.69 -2.26
C GLU A 4 4.42 -11.76 -0.75
N ILE A 5 4.58 -12.94 -0.13
CA ILE A 5 4.40 -13.12 1.32
C ILE A 5 5.46 -12.32 2.07
N ASP A 6 6.71 -12.40 1.62
CA ASP A 6 7.84 -11.72 2.27
C ASP A 6 7.68 -10.19 2.22
N LEU A 7 7.28 -9.64 1.06
CA LEU A 7 7.00 -8.22 0.90
C LEU A 7 5.79 -7.77 1.73
N PHE A 8 4.75 -8.59 1.79
CA PHE A 8 3.56 -8.26 2.58
C PHE A 8 3.87 -8.26 4.07
N GLN A 9 4.68 -9.19 4.56
CA GLN A 9 5.16 -9.16 5.94
C GLN A 9 5.99 -7.91 6.21
N LEU A 10 6.93 -7.57 5.32
CA LEU A 10 7.75 -6.37 5.47
C LEU A 10 6.91 -5.08 5.49
N ALA A 11 5.87 -4.99 4.67
CA ALA A 11 4.94 -3.87 4.68
C ALA A 11 4.14 -3.78 6.00
N GLN A 12 3.71 -4.91 6.57
CA GLN A 12 3.06 -4.93 7.88
C GLN A 12 3.99 -4.46 8.99
N ASP A 13 5.25 -4.94 9.01
CA ASP A 13 6.24 -4.54 10.01
C ASP A 13 6.56 -3.03 9.90
N TYR A 14 6.66 -2.52 8.68
CA TYR A 14 6.84 -1.09 8.41
C TYR A 14 5.63 -0.27 8.90
N ALA A 15 4.41 -0.75 8.65
CA ALA A 15 3.20 -0.10 9.12
C ALA A 15 3.13 -0.05 10.66
N ASN A 16 3.44 -1.17 11.33
CA ASN A 16 3.46 -1.29 12.79
C ASN A 16 4.47 -0.34 13.44
N THR A 17 5.65 -0.18 12.83
CA THR A 17 6.73 0.62 13.39
C THR A 17 6.64 2.11 13.07
N ARG A 18 6.02 2.49 11.94
CA ARG A 18 6.08 3.89 11.43
C ARG A 18 4.72 4.53 11.16
N HIS A 19 3.64 3.76 11.13
CA HIS A 19 2.32 4.22 10.67
C HIS A 19 1.16 3.75 11.56
N ASN A 20 1.40 3.59 12.87
CA ASN A 20 0.39 3.17 13.85
C ASN A 20 -0.31 1.83 13.48
N GLY A 21 0.39 0.95 12.77
CA GLY A 21 -0.12 -0.35 12.32
C GLY A 21 -1.04 -0.30 11.10
N GLN A 22 -1.19 0.85 10.45
CA GLN A 22 -2.14 1.00 9.34
C GLN A 22 -1.48 0.76 7.98
N LEU A 23 -1.98 -0.27 7.28
CA LEU A 23 -1.66 -0.61 5.90
C LEU A 23 -2.97 -0.79 5.14
N THR A 24 -3.17 -0.02 4.07
CA THR A 24 -4.35 -0.15 3.19
C THR A 24 -3.91 -0.71 1.84
N ILE A 25 -4.56 -1.78 1.39
CA ILE A 25 -4.34 -2.40 0.08
C ILE A 25 -5.70 -2.53 -0.61
N MET A 26 -5.78 -2.13 -1.87
CA MET A 26 -6.99 -2.18 -2.69
C MET A 26 -6.72 -2.92 -4.00
N LYS A 27 -7.60 -3.88 -4.34
CA LYS A 27 -7.59 -4.57 -5.63
C LYS A 27 -8.58 -3.91 -6.60
N PHE A 28 -8.10 -3.55 -7.78
CA PHE A 28 -8.92 -3.11 -8.91
C PHE A 28 -8.79 -4.09 -10.08
N SER A 29 -9.66 -3.98 -11.07
CA SER A 29 -9.53 -4.71 -12.33
C SER A 29 -8.19 -4.36 -12.99
N GLY A 30 -7.27 -5.34 -13.04
CA GLY A 30 -5.94 -5.21 -13.65
C GLY A 30 -4.84 -4.53 -12.81
N LYS A 31 -5.12 -4.04 -11.59
CA LYS A 31 -4.12 -3.35 -10.78
C LYS A 31 -4.36 -3.39 -9.27
N TRP A 32 -3.33 -3.04 -8.52
CA TRP A 32 -3.30 -2.93 -7.07
C TRP A 32 -2.93 -1.52 -6.68
N LYS A 33 -3.52 -1.03 -5.59
CA LYS A 33 -3.09 0.20 -4.94
C LYS A 33 -2.78 -0.03 -3.47
N ALA A 34 -1.79 0.67 -2.93
CA ALA A 34 -1.43 0.56 -1.53
C ALA A 34 -0.94 1.90 -0.94
N CYS A 35 -1.16 2.08 0.36
CA CYS A 35 -0.60 3.15 1.16
C CYS A 35 -0.49 2.72 2.63
N PHE A 36 0.30 3.44 3.40
CA PHE A 36 0.21 3.40 4.85
C PHE A 36 -0.88 4.38 5.34
N GLY A 37 -1.51 4.08 6.47
CA GLY A 37 -2.68 4.84 6.91
C GLY A 37 -3.98 4.40 6.20
N THR A 38 -5.03 5.19 6.40
CA THR A 38 -6.36 4.96 5.79
C THR A 38 -6.80 6.22 5.07
N PRO A 39 -7.03 6.19 3.74
CA PRO A 39 -7.65 7.30 3.01
C PRO A 39 -8.98 7.73 3.65
N TRP A 40 -9.15 9.02 3.94
CA TRP A 40 -10.23 9.49 4.81
C TRP A 40 -10.80 10.88 4.47
N SER A 41 -10.32 11.54 3.42
CA SER A 41 -10.86 12.85 3.04
C SER A 41 -12.28 12.77 2.47
N GLU A 42 -12.97 13.91 2.43
CA GLU A 42 -14.27 14.06 1.76
C GLU A 42 -14.19 13.69 0.27
N ASN A 43 -13.03 13.88 -0.37
CA ASN A 43 -12.76 13.47 -1.74
C ASN A 43 -11.95 12.17 -1.80
N ILE A 44 -12.53 11.08 -1.29
CA ILE A 44 -11.89 9.76 -1.21
C ILE A 44 -11.31 9.27 -2.54
N ARG A 45 -11.90 9.66 -3.68
CA ARG A 45 -11.40 9.29 -5.02
C ARG A 45 -10.04 9.91 -5.30
N GLU A 46 -9.84 11.15 -4.87
CA GLU A 46 -8.57 11.86 -5.02
C GLU A 46 -7.49 11.24 -4.12
N ASP A 47 -7.83 10.85 -2.89
CA ASP A 47 -6.88 10.13 -2.02
C ASP A 47 -6.46 8.80 -2.64
N ILE A 48 -7.43 8.00 -3.12
CA ILE A 48 -7.15 6.74 -3.82
C ILE A 48 -6.28 6.99 -5.06
N SER A 49 -6.43 8.13 -5.74
CA SER A 49 -5.59 8.46 -6.91
C SER A 49 -4.12 8.66 -6.55
N LYS A 50 -3.83 9.14 -5.33
CA LYS A 50 -2.48 9.41 -4.80
C LYS A 50 -1.78 8.16 -4.24
N MET A 51 -2.50 7.07 -3.99
CA MET A 51 -1.91 5.80 -3.53
C MET A 51 -0.94 5.22 -4.59
N VAL A 52 0.08 4.51 -4.12
CA VAL A 52 1.01 3.75 -4.97
C VAL A 52 0.25 2.74 -5.80
N GLU A 53 0.62 2.54 -7.07
CA GLU A 53 -0.04 1.63 -8.01
C GLU A 53 0.94 0.60 -8.61
N GLY A 54 0.50 -0.66 -8.72
CA GLY A 54 1.23 -1.73 -9.40
C GLY A 54 0.30 -2.70 -10.14
N ASN A 55 0.77 -3.28 -11.24
CA ASN A 55 -0.01 -4.27 -12.01
C ASN A 55 -0.11 -5.62 -11.29
N THR A 56 0.84 -5.93 -10.42
CA THR A 56 0.84 -7.08 -9.50
C THR A 56 0.91 -6.59 -8.05
N LEU A 57 0.56 -7.46 -7.10
CA LEU A 57 0.69 -7.13 -5.67
C LEU A 57 2.16 -6.89 -5.32
N GLU A 58 3.05 -7.77 -5.79
CA GLU A 58 4.50 -7.64 -5.65
C GLU A 58 5.01 -6.25 -6.09
N ALA A 59 4.67 -5.82 -7.31
CA ALA A 59 5.11 -4.54 -7.86
C ALA A 59 4.54 -3.35 -7.07
N CYS A 60 3.33 -3.47 -6.54
CA CYS A 60 2.71 -2.45 -5.70
C CYS A 60 3.44 -2.31 -4.36
N LEU A 61 3.70 -3.44 -3.67
CA LEU A 61 4.38 -3.47 -2.38
C LEU A 61 5.83 -3.02 -2.48
N LEU A 62 6.57 -3.46 -3.52
CA LEU A 62 7.93 -2.99 -3.79
C LEU A 62 7.99 -1.48 -3.95
N LYS A 63 7.05 -0.89 -4.70
CA LYS A 63 6.97 0.56 -4.87
C LYS A 63 6.63 1.25 -3.55
N LEU A 64 5.69 0.74 -2.76
CA LEU A 64 5.30 1.33 -1.48
C LEU A 64 6.45 1.32 -0.47
N LEU A 65 7.21 0.23 -0.40
CA LEU A 65 8.36 0.12 0.49
C LEU A 65 9.54 1.00 0.05
N LYS A 66 9.66 1.26 -1.26
CA LYS A 66 10.67 2.16 -1.82
C LYS A 66 10.32 3.65 -1.66
N ASP A 67 9.05 3.99 -1.89
CA ASP A 67 8.53 5.36 -1.82
C ASP A 67 7.19 5.37 -1.05
N PRO A 68 7.25 5.44 0.30
CA PRO A 68 6.08 5.33 1.16
C PRO A 68 5.09 6.49 0.97
N VAL A 69 3.84 6.15 0.63
CA VAL A 69 2.71 7.09 0.65
C VAL A 69 1.90 6.87 1.93
N LYS A 70 1.54 7.96 2.63
CA LYS A 70 0.76 7.95 3.88
C LYS A 70 -0.46 8.88 3.79
N PHE A 71 -1.56 8.47 4.41
CA PHE A 71 -2.76 9.29 4.67
C PHE A 71 -3.05 9.45 6.16
#